data_AF-A0A6B1FFY9-F1
#
_entry.id   AF-A0A6B1FFY9-F1
#
_cell.length_a   1.000
_cell.length_b   1.000
_cell.length_c   1.000
_cell.angle_alpha   90.00
_cell.angle_beta   90.00
_cell.angle_gamma   90.00
#
_symmetry.space_group_name_H-M   'P 1'
#
loop_
_entity.id
_entity.type
_entity.pdbx_description
1 polymer ?
#
loop_
_entity_poly.entity_id
_entity_poly.type
_entity_poly.pdbx_seq_one_letter_code
_entity_poly.pdbx_strand_id
1 'polypeptide(L)'
;MDDQRYGESDLEARVVRWRARQEQASSLSPRELDELEDHLRARVNLEMELNAAISPAQAFRIARHDMGTGSALSQEFAKAGKPRWKGLFLAGWAMFAASFLLPVTGFELLSEYANYARASGLEVFLRCLRSPSYLPFALTSLAMLGAIPVFGSRTLAGSRWLRRFLGCAGVGALGLGIVLASNHLWVRTSSGRSPVRALFGPGYWTWTASFICVAAALHLRARGRASAALKAPHGTGALESNRV
;
A
#
# COMPACT_ATOMS: atom_id res chain seq x y z
N MET A 1 -48.10 -16.50 1.90
CA MET A 1 -47.37 -15.43 1.16
C MET A 1 -46.40 -14.68 2.08
N ASP A 2 -46.64 -14.62 3.40
CA ASP A 2 -45.71 -13.95 4.35
C ASP A 2 -44.39 -14.69 4.63
N ASP A 3 -44.38 -16.02 4.51
CA ASP A 3 -43.20 -16.84 4.86
C ASP A 3 -42.02 -16.64 3.88
N GLN A 4 -42.32 -16.42 2.61
CA GLN A 4 -41.31 -16.12 1.58
C GLN A 4 -40.65 -14.75 1.80
N ARG A 5 -41.44 -13.75 2.21
CA ARG A 5 -40.97 -12.37 2.44
C ARG A 5 -40.07 -12.29 3.69
N TYR A 6 -40.36 -13.10 4.70
CA TYR A 6 -39.50 -13.25 5.89
C TYR A 6 -38.16 -13.94 5.57
N GLY A 7 -38.19 -14.99 4.74
CA GLY A 7 -36.97 -15.69 4.32
C GLY A 7 -36.01 -14.82 3.52
N GLU A 8 -36.55 -13.98 2.63
CA GLU A 8 -35.77 -13.05 1.81
C GLU A 8 -35.11 -11.95 2.67
N SER A 9 -35.83 -11.39 3.64
CA SER A 9 -35.28 -10.41 4.58
C SER A 9 -34.17 -10.97 5.47
N ASP A 10 -34.25 -12.23 5.91
CA ASP A 10 -33.18 -12.86 6.70
C ASP A 10 -31.94 -13.15 5.85
N LEU A 11 -32.12 -13.56 4.58
CA LEU A 11 -31.03 -13.79 3.64
C LEU A 11 -30.25 -12.49 3.39
N GLU A 12 -30.93 -11.37 3.10
CA GLU A 12 -30.29 -10.08 2.91
C GLU A 12 -29.45 -9.66 4.12
N ALA A 13 -30.02 -9.80 5.33
CA ALA A 13 -29.29 -9.49 6.55
C ALA A 13 -28.03 -10.38 6.72
N ARG A 14 -28.07 -11.64 6.27
CA ARG A 14 -26.90 -12.55 6.29
C ARG A 14 -25.84 -12.17 5.27
N VAL A 15 -26.25 -11.79 4.06
CA VAL A 15 -25.34 -11.34 2.99
C VAL A 15 -24.61 -10.07 3.43
N VAL A 16 -25.34 -9.07 3.94
CA VAL A 16 -24.76 -7.82 4.48
C VAL A 16 -23.74 -8.11 5.58
N ARG A 17 -24.08 -8.98 6.55
CA ARG A 17 -23.14 -9.38 7.62
C ARG A 17 -21.93 -10.14 7.09
N TRP A 18 -22.09 -10.96 6.06
CA TRP A 18 -20.96 -11.65 5.44
C TRP A 18 -20.05 -10.66 4.72
N ARG A 19 -20.61 -9.70 3.97
CA ARG A 19 -19.87 -8.67 3.25
C ARG A 19 -19.03 -7.81 4.21
N ALA A 20 -19.64 -7.30 5.28
CA ALA A 20 -18.93 -6.52 6.30
C ALA A 20 -17.76 -7.29 6.94
N ARG A 21 -17.92 -8.62 7.14
CA ARG A 21 -16.82 -9.47 7.61
C ARG A 21 -15.71 -9.63 6.56
N GLN A 22 -16.06 -9.78 5.29
CA GLN A 22 -15.05 -9.88 4.22
C GLN A 22 -14.28 -8.57 4.05
N GLU A 23 -14.95 -7.41 4.15
CA GLU A 23 -14.31 -6.09 4.12
C GLU A 23 -13.29 -5.92 5.26
N GLN A 24 -13.59 -6.45 6.45
CA GLN A 24 -12.68 -6.39 7.60
C GLN A 24 -11.54 -7.42 7.54
N ALA A 25 -11.82 -8.62 7.02
CA ALA A 25 -10.91 -9.76 7.11
C ALA A 25 -10.04 -9.97 5.85
N SER A 26 -10.42 -9.43 4.70
CA SER A 26 -9.76 -9.64 3.41
C SER A 26 -9.15 -8.36 2.84
N SER A 27 -8.30 -8.49 1.82
CA SER A 27 -7.76 -7.35 1.05
C SER A 27 -8.46 -7.17 -0.30
N LEU A 28 -9.70 -7.66 -0.42
CA LEU A 28 -10.50 -7.57 -1.63
C LEU A 28 -10.88 -6.11 -1.90
N SER A 29 -10.91 -5.73 -3.17
CA SER A 29 -11.49 -4.47 -3.63
C SER A 29 -13.02 -4.51 -3.59
N PRO A 30 -13.71 -3.35 -3.57
CA PRO A 30 -15.17 -3.31 -3.61
C PRO A 30 -15.77 -4.12 -4.77
N ARG A 31 -15.17 -4.03 -5.96
CA ARG A 31 -15.59 -4.80 -7.13
C ARG A 31 -15.42 -6.31 -6.95
N GLU A 32 -14.31 -6.76 -6.37
CA GLU A 32 -14.10 -8.20 -6.11
C GLU A 32 -15.09 -8.72 -5.05
N LEU A 33 -15.49 -7.88 -4.10
CA LEU A 33 -16.55 -8.21 -3.14
C LEU A 33 -17.93 -8.29 -3.79
N ASP A 34 -18.23 -7.41 -4.74
CA ASP A 34 -19.48 -7.47 -5.53
C ASP A 34 -19.54 -8.78 -6.33
N GLU A 35 -18.47 -9.13 -7.05
CA GLU A 35 -18.39 -10.39 -7.81
C GLU A 35 -18.55 -11.62 -6.90
N LEU A 36 -17.98 -11.59 -5.69
CA LEU A 36 -18.15 -12.69 -4.72
C LEU A 36 -19.54 -12.74 -4.12
N GLU A 37 -20.17 -11.60 -3.88
CA GLU A 37 -21.55 -11.54 -3.42
C GLU A 37 -22.50 -12.12 -4.47
N ASP A 38 -22.32 -11.76 -5.74
CA ASP A 38 -23.08 -12.31 -6.86
C ASP A 38 -22.91 -13.83 -6.95
N HIS A 39 -21.69 -14.33 -6.82
CA HIS A 39 -21.43 -15.78 -6.77
C HIS A 39 -22.06 -16.47 -5.56
N LEU A 40 -22.02 -15.85 -4.37
CA LEU A 40 -22.68 -16.37 -3.18
C LEU A 40 -24.19 -16.48 -3.39
N ARG A 41 -24.82 -15.42 -3.91
CA ARG A 41 -26.25 -15.37 -4.20
C ARG A 41 -26.65 -16.41 -5.24
N ALA A 42 -25.89 -16.51 -6.33
CA ALA A 42 -26.11 -17.54 -7.35
C ALA A 42 -26.02 -18.96 -6.76
N ARG A 43 -25.05 -19.22 -5.88
CA ARG A 43 -24.90 -20.53 -5.22
C ARG A 43 -26.04 -20.81 -4.25
N VAL A 44 -26.51 -19.81 -3.49
CA VAL A 44 -27.69 -19.96 -2.60
C VAL A 44 -28.93 -20.33 -3.40
N ASN A 45 -29.20 -19.62 -4.51
CA ASN A 45 -30.34 -19.91 -5.36
C ASN A 45 -30.26 -21.34 -5.92
N LEU A 46 -29.08 -21.75 -6.40
CA LEU A 46 -28.87 -23.11 -6.87
C LEU A 46 -29.15 -24.17 -5.79
N GLU A 47 -28.70 -23.97 -4.56
CA GLU A 47 -28.98 -24.91 -3.45
C GLU A 47 -30.48 -24.99 -3.13
N MET A 48 -31.21 -23.87 -3.25
CA MET A 48 -32.68 -23.84 -3.07
C MET A 48 -33.43 -24.53 -4.21
N GLU A 49 -32.93 -24.41 -5.44
CA GLU A 49 -33.48 -25.11 -6.61
C GLU A 49 -33.26 -26.63 -6.52
N LEU A 50 -32.08 -27.06 -6.05
CA LEU A 50 -31.74 -28.48 -5.90
C LEU A 50 -32.51 -29.15 -4.75
N ASN A 51 -32.94 -28.40 -3.75
CA ASN A 51 -33.70 -28.93 -2.62
C ASN A 51 -34.78 -27.96 -2.16
N ALA A 52 -36.01 -28.13 -2.66
CA ALA A 52 -37.14 -27.27 -2.34
C ALA A 52 -37.50 -27.20 -0.83
N ALA A 53 -37.05 -28.16 -0.01
CA ALA A 53 -37.28 -28.17 1.43
C ALA A 53 -36.19 -27.43 2.24
N ILE A 54 -35.12 -26.97 1.59
CA ILE A 54 -34.03 -26.27 2.28
C ILE A 54 -34.47 -24.85 2.68
N SER A 55 -34.15 -24.44 3.90
CA SER A 55 -34.37 -23.05 4.31
C SER A 55 -33.30 -22.13 3.70
N PRO A 56 -33.62 -20.85 3.41
CA PRO A 56 -32.63 -19.88 2.91
C PRO A 56 -31.39 -19.77 3.80
N ALA A 57 -31.56 -19.84 5.12
CA ALA A 57 -30.47 -19.83 6.08
C ALA A 57 -29.53 -21.05 5.96
N GLN A 58 -30.09 -22.22 5.62
CA GLN A 58 -29.32 -23.44 5.41
C GLN A 58 -28.60 -23.41 4.06
N ALA A 59 -29.27 -23.00 2.98
CA ALA A 59 -28.66 -22.80 1.67
C ALA A 59 -27.49 -21.79 1.74
N PHE A 60 -27.67 -20.66 2.42
CA PHE A 60 -26.61 -19.69 2.69
C PHE A 60 -25.39 -20.29 3.38
N ARG A 61 -25.62 -21.16 4.38
CA ARG A 61 -24.53 -21.80 5.12
C ARG A 61 -23.74 -22.78 4.24
N ILE A 62 -24.41 -23.53 3.38
CA ILE A 62 -23.77 -24.44 2.41
C ILE A 62 -22.99 -23.62 1.38
N ALA A 63 -23.61 -22.64 0.74
CA ALA A 63 -22.97 -21.77 -0.24
C ALA A 63 -21.73 -21.06 0.32
N ARG A 64 -21.82 -20.54 1.56
CA ARG A 64 -20.69 -19.93 2.26
C ARG A 64 -19.58 -20.94 2.57
N HIS A 65 -19.95 -22.17 2.95
CA HIS A 65 -18.98 -23.22 3.22
C HIS A 65 -18.23 -23.60 1.94
N ASP A 66 -18.94 -23.78 0.82
CA ASP A 66 -18.39 -24.14 -0.49
C ASP A 66 -17.48 -23.06 -1.07
N MET A 67 -17.81 -21.78 -0.88
CA MET A 67 -16.91 -20.69 -1.28
C MET A 67 -15.58 -20.67 -0.51
N GLY A 68 -15.52 -21.31 0.66
CA GLY A 68 -14.33 -21.35 1.50
C GLY A 68 -14.12 -20.10 2.36
N THR A 69 -12.96 -20.02 3.01
CA THR A 69 -12.62 -18.90 3.90
C THR A 69 -12.26 -17.65 3.11
N GLY A 70 -12.57 -16.46 3.63
CA GLY A 70 -12.27 -15.18 2.98
C GLY A 70 -10.79 -15.00 2.60
N SER A 71 -9.89 -15.62 3.36
CA SER A 71 -8.47 -15.66 3.05
C SER A 71 -8.13 -16.56 1.86
N ALA A 72 -8.86 -17.63 1.61
CA ALA A 72 -8.70 -18.49 0.43
C ALA A 72 -9.28 -17.83 -0.85
N LEU A 73 -10.42 -17.15 -0.74
CA LEU A 73 -10.99 -16.38 -1.87
C LEU A 73 -10.09 -15.21 -2.26
N SER A 74 -9.62 -14.43 -1.28
CA SER A 74 -8.66 -13.35 -1.55
C SER A 74 -7.35 -13.88 -2.17
N GLN A 75 -6.99 -15.14 -1.98
CA GLN A 75 -5.85 -15.78 -2.64
C GLN A 75 -6.11 -16.09 -4.12
N GLU A 76 -7.32 -16.55 -4.49
CA GLU A 76 -7.66 -16.82 -5.90
C GLU A 76 -7.76 -15.53 -6.70
N PHE A 77 -8.39 -14.49 -6.14
CA PHE A 77 -8.43 -13.17 -6.77
C PHE A 77 -7.04 -12.53 -6.90
N ALA A 78 -6.15 -12.74 -5.92
CA ALA A 78 -4.77 -12.26 -6.03
C ALA A 78 -3.94 -12.98 -7.13
N LYS A 79 -4.33 -14.19 -7.54
CA LYS A 79 -3.70 -14.88 -8.69
C LYS A 79 -4.23 -14.38 -10.03
N ALA A 80 -5.54 -14.09 -10.11
CA ALA A 80 -6.17 -13.58 -11.32
C ALA A 80 -5.88 -12.08 -11.54
N GLY A 81 -5.72 -11.31 -10.46
CA GLY A 81 -5.49 -9.87 -10.49
C GLY A 81 -4.06 -9.50 -10.88
N LYS A 82 -3.92 -8.48 -11.75
CA LYS A 82 -2.62 -7.85 -12.00
C LYS A 82 -2.01 -7.41 -10.65
N PRO A 83 -0.74 -7.73 -10.36
CA PRO A 83 -0.12 -7.41 -9.09
C PRO A 83 -0.16 -5.89 -8.82
N ARG A 84 -1.05 -5.45 -7.93
CA ARG A 84 -1.29 -4.03 -7.58
C ARG A 84 -0.01 -3.31 -7.14
N TRP A 85 0.95 -4.06 -6.59
CA TRP A 85 2.26 -3.53 -6.20
C TRP A 85 3.05 -2.96 -7.38
N LYS A 86 2.88 -3.46 -8.62
CA LYS A 86 3.62 -2.96 -9.78
C LYS A 86 3.22 -1.53 -10.13
N GLY A 87 1.92 -1.24 -10.09
CA GLY A 87 1.40 0.11 -10.37
C GLY A 87 1.90 1.12 -9.34
N LEU A 88 1.79 0.78 -8.05
CA LEU A 88 2.30 1.63 -6.96
C LEU A 88 3.82 1.84 -7.04
N PHE A 89 4.57 0.80 -7.39
CA PHE A 89 6.01 0.90 -7.55
C PHE A 89 6.39 1.84 -8.70
N LEU A 90 5.74 1.68 -9.85
CA LEU A 90 5.99 2.52 -11.03
C LEU A 90 5.59 3.97 -10.77
N ALA A 91 4.43 4.20 -10.15
CA ALA A 91 3.98 5.54 -9.75
C ALA A 91 4.96 6.17 -8.75
N GLY A 92 5.41 5.42 -7.75
CA GLY A 92 6.43 5.85 -6.80
C GLY A 92 7.72 6.28 -7.49
N TRP A 93 8.23 5.48 -8.44
CA TRP A 93 9.43 5.82 -9.20
C TRP A 93 9.25 7.02 -10.13
N ALA A 94 8.10 7.13 -10.79
CA ALA A 94 7.79 8.27 -11.64
C ALA A 94 7.75 9.57 -10.81
N MET A 95 7.13 9.54 -9.63
CA MET A 95 7.16 10.67 -8.69
C MET A 95 8.57 10.97 -8.21
N PHE A 96 9.34 9.95 -7.85
CA PHE A 96 10.73 10.14 -7.42
C PHE A 96 11.55 10.83 -8.52
N ALA A 97 11.47 10.36 -9.77
CA ALA A 97 12.12 10.99 -10.92
C ALA A 97 11.63 12.44 -11.14
N ALA A 98 10.32 12.68 -11.09
CA ALA A 98 9.74 14.01 -11.24
C ALA A 98 10.22 14.97 -10.14
N SER A 99 10.43 14.48 -8.91
CA SER A 99 10.91 15.31 -7.79
C SER A 99 12.28 15.93 -8.03
N PHE A 100 13.12 15.31 -8.87
CA PHE A 100 14.42 15.87 -9.27
C PHE A 100 14.30 17.11 -10.17
N LEU A 101 13.21 17.20 -10.92
CA LEU A 101 12.96 18.29 -11.87
C LEU A 101 12.15 19.43 -11.23
N LEU A 102 11.34 19.09 -10.22
CA LEU A 102 10.51 20.05 -9.53
C LEU A 102 11.31 20.90 -8.52
N PRO A 103 10.90 22.15 -8.29
CA PRO A 103 11.48 22.99 -7.25
C PRO A 103 11.16 22.40 -5.87
N VAL A 104 12.20 22.17 -5.06
CA VAL A 104 12.07 21.59 -3.71
C VAL A 104 11.74 22.65 -2.66
N THR A 105 12.27 23.85 -2.85
CA THR A 105 12.08 24.99 -1.95
C THR A 105 11.63 26.20 -2.74
N GLY A 106 10.60 26.89 -2.27
CA GLY A 106 10.35 28.29 -2.60
C GLY A 106 10.61 29.11 -1.33
N PHE A 107 11.66 29.91 -1.28
CA PHE A 107 11.86 30.83 -0.16
C PHE A 107 11.64 32.26 -0.65
N GLU A 108 10.63 32.94 -0.11
CA GLU A 108 10.48 34.39 -0.26
C GLU A 108 11.39 35.16 0.73
N LEU A 109 11.89 34.53 1.79
CA LEU A 109 12.57 35.25 2.89
C LEU A 109 14.10 35.34 2.82
N LEU A 110 14.76 34.61 1.92
CA LEU A 110 16.20 34.75 1.67
C LEU A 110 16.42 35.56 0.38
N SER A 111 15.83 36.75 0.32
CA SER A 111 16.11 37.73 -0.74
C SER A 111 17.59 38.12 -0.81
N GLU A 112 18.36 37.87 0.26
CA GLU A 112 19.81 38.06 0.32
C GLU A 112 20.62 36.97 -0.41
N TYR A 113 19.98 35.83 -0.73
CA TYR A 113 20.56 34.75 -1.54
C TYR A 113 19.59 34.36 -2.66
N ALA A 114 19.29 35.30 -3.56
CA ALA A 114 18.36 35.14 -4.69
C ALA A 114 18.62 33.87 -5.56
N ASN A 115 19.85 33.34 -5.54
CA ASN A 115 20.22 32.10 -6.25
C ASN A 115 19.70 30.81 -5.62
N TYR A 116 19.13 30.83 -4.40
CA TYR A 116 18.57 29.64 -3.74
C TYR A 116 17.06 29.45 -3.99
N ALA A 117 16.37 30.44 -4.56
CA ALA A 117 14.92 30.43 -4.68
C ALA A 117 14.36 29.38 -5.68
N ARG A 118 15.22 28.71 -6.46
CA ARG A 118 14.81 27.70 -7.46
C ARG A 118 15.77 26.52 -7.56
N ALA A 119 16.28 26.02 -6.44
CA ALA A 119 17.01 24.76 -6.48
C ALA A 119 16.05 23.62 -6.86
N SER A 120 16.38 22.91 -7.96
CA SER A 120 15.69 21.68 -8.34
C SER A 120 16.07 20.55 -7.38
N GLY A 121 15.27 19.49 -7.31
CA GLY A 121 15.60 18.33 -6.47
C GLY A 121 16.94 17.69 -6.82
N LEU A 122 17.35 17.73 -8.10
CA LEU A 122 18.66 17.27 -8.54
C LEU A 122 19.79 18.11 -7.98
N GLU A 123 19.65 19.42 -8.02
CA GLU A 123 20.66 20.30 -7.47
C GLU A 123 20.82 20.09 -5.96
N VAL A 124 19.70 20.00 -5.23
CA VAL A 124 19.69 19.70 -3.79
C VAL A 124 20.38 18.36 -3.53
N PHE A 125 20.05 17.31 -4.29
CA PHE A 125 20.66 15.99 -4.14
C PHE A 125 22.17 15.99 -4.39
N LEU A 126 22.64 16.62 -5.48
CA LEU A 126 24.07 16.72 -5.80
C LEU A 126 24.84 17.54 -4.74
N ARG A 127 24.24 18.59 -4.19
CA ARG A 127 24.80 19.34 -3.06
C ARG A 127 24.91 18.48 -1.81
N CYS A 128 23.89 17.66 -1.52
CA CYS A 128 23.91 16.72 -0.39
C CYS A 128 25.01 15.66 -0.53
N LEU A 129 25.30 15.21 -1.75
CA LEU A 129 26.39 14.26 -2.01
C LEU A 129 27.78 14.87 -1.83
N ARG A 130 27.95 16.18 -2.11
CA ARG A 130 29.25 16.86 -2.05
C ARG A 130 29.61 17.35 -0.64
N SER A 131 28.64 17.43 0.27
CA SER A 131 28.83 18.03 1.59
C SER A 131 28.54 16.99 2.69
N PRO A 132 29.53 16.66 3.54
CA PRO A 132 29.37 15.65 4.59
C PRO A 132 28.21 15.93 5.55
N SER A 133 27.95 17.20 5.85
CA SER A 133 26.88 17.62 6.77
C SER A 133 25.47 17.32 6.26
N TYR A 134 25.30 17.17 4.94
CA TYR A 134 24.01 16.90 4.31
C TYR A 134 23.88 15.46 3.80
N LEU A 135 24.89 14.63 4.05
CA LEU A 135 24.92 13.22 3.65
C LEU A 135 23.70 12.42 4.16
N PRO A 136 23.15 12.65 5.37
CA PRO A 136 21.92 11.99 5.81
C PRO A 136 20.71 12.19 4.88
N PHE A 137 20.59 13.34 4.21
CA PHE A 137 19.50 13.59 3.25
C PHE A 137 19.74 12.85 1.92
N ALA A 138 21.00 12.70 1.51
CA ALA A 138 21.34 11.88 0.35
C ALA A 138 21.04 10.39 0.59
N LEU A 139 21.23 9.89 1.82
CA LEU A 139 20.96 8.49 2.19
C LEU A 139 19.53 8.06 1.89
N THR A 140 18.54 8.93 2.09
CA THR A 140 17.15 8.61 1.75
C THR A 140 16.95 8.37 0.26
N SER A 141 17.52 9.22 -0.60
CA SER A 141 17.47 9.04 -2.06
C SER A 141 18.28 7.83 -2.51
N LEU A 142 19.43 7.55 -1.89
CA LEU A 142 20.23 6.35 -2.17
C LEU A 142 19.49 5.07 -1.78
N ALA A 143 18.79 5.06 -0.64
CA ALA A 143 17.95 3.94 -0.25
C ALA A 143 16.83 3.69 -1.26
N MET A 144 16.21 4.77 -1.80
CA MET A 144 15.22 4.66 -2.86
C MET A 144 15.79 3.99 -4.12
N LEU A 145 17.01 4.38 -4.55
CA LEU A 145 17.70 3.71 -5.66
C LEU A 145 17.97 2.22 -5.38
N GLY A 146 18.29 1.88 -4.13
CA GLY A 146 18.44 0.51 -3.65
C GLY A 146 17.18 -0.35 -3.77
N ALA A 147 16.01 0.23 -4.02
CA ALA A 147 14.78 -0.52 -4.27
C ALA A 147 14.82 -1.27 -5.62
N ILE A 148 15.47 -0.74 -6.66
CA ILE A 148 15.52 -1.37 -8.00
C ILE A 148 15.98 -2.84 -7.93
N PRO A 149 17.18 -3.16 -7.40
CA PRO A 149 17.66 -4.54 -7.37
C PRO A 149 16.80 -5.45 -6.49
N VAL A 150 16.17 -4.91 -5.43
CA VAL A 150 15.26 -5.66 -4.57
C VAL A 150 14.01 -6.13 -5.34
N PHE A 151 13.60 -5.42 -6.41
CA PHE A 151 12.50 -5.86 -7.27
C PHE A 151 12.89 -6.95 -8.27
N GLY A 152 14.14 -6.99 -8.72
CA GLY A 152 14.67 -8.10 -9.53
C GLY A 152 15.01 -9.35 -8.71
N SER A 153 15.37 -9.18 -7.44
CA SER A 153 15.89 -10.30 -6.64
C SER A 153 14.79 -11.27 -6.16
N ARG A 154 15.16 -12.56 -6.14
CA ARG A 154 14.38 -13.63 -5.49
C ARG A 154 14.52 -13.59 -3.97
N THR A 155 15.63 -13.06 -3.45
CA THR A 155 15.94 -13.05 -2.02
C THR A 155 15.31 -11.84 -1.29
N LEU A 156 14.55 -12.13 -0.22
CA LEU A 156 13.79 -11.15 0.57
C LEU A 156 14.58 -10.51 1.72
N ALA A 157 15.78 -11.01 2.03
CA ALA A 157 16.50 -10.64 3.27
C ALA A 157 16.70 -9.12 3.39
N GLY A 158 17.08 -8.43 2.31
CA GLY A 158 17.24 -6.96 2.30
C GLY A 158 15.94 -6.16 2.23
N SER A 159 14.82 -6.77 1.80
CA SER A 159 13.57 -6.04 1.56
C SER A 159 12.86 -5.57 2.83
N ARG A 160 13.05 -6.27 3.96
CA ARG A 160 12.38 -5.94 5.23
C ARG A 160 12.90 -4.64 5.82
N TRP A 161 14.22 -4.48 5.86
CA TRP A 161 14.87 -3.27 6.32
C TRP A 161 14.51 -2.10 5.41
N LEU A 162 14.67 -2.28 4.09
CA LEU A 162 14.42 -1.23 3.11
C LEU A 162 12.98 -0.71 3.17
N ARG A 163 12.00 -1.62 3.26
CA ARG A 163 10.58 -1.24 3.41
C ARG A 163 10.34 -0.39 4.66
N ARG A 164 10.91 -0.78 5.81
CA ARG A 164 10.75 -0.03 7.07
C ARG A 164 11.42 1.34 6.96
N PHE A 165 12.64 1.38 6.43
CA PHE A 165 13.39 2.61 6.26
C PHE A 165 12.66 3.61 5.35
N LEU A 166 12.24 3.19 4.15
CA LEU A 166 11.51 4.06 3.22
C LEU A 166 10.16 4.51 3.80
N GLY A 167 9.44 3.62 4.49
CA GLY A 167 8.19 3.98 5.16
C GLY A 167 8.38 5.03 6.26
N CYS A 168 9.35 4.83 7.15
CA CYS A 168 9.68 5.80 8.20
C CYS A 168 10.19 7.12 7.63
N ALA A 169 11.04 7.10 6.60
CA ALA A 169 11.52 8.30 5.92
C ALA A 169 10.38 9.09 5.28
N GLY A 170 9.48 8.43 4.55
CA GLY A 170 8.32 9.06 3.92
C GLY A 170 7.34 9.66 4.93
N VAL A 171 6.95 8.91 5.97
CA VAL A 171 6.03 9.41 7.01
C VAL A 171 6.67 10.52 7.84
N GLY A 172 7.95 10.38 8.20
CA GLY A 172 8.69 11.39 8.94
C GLY A 172 8.85 12.69 8.16
N ALA A 173 9.20 12.61 6.87
CA ALA A 173 9.24 13.76 5.99
C ALA A 173 7.85 14.40 5.88
N LEU A 174 6.79 13.62 5.63
CA LEU A 174 5.43 14.15 5.55
C LEU A 174 5.02 14.92 6.81
N GLY A 175 5.26 14.33 7.99
CA GLY A 175 4.95 14.97 9.27
C GLY A 175 5.76 16.24 9.49
N LEU A 176 7.06 16.22 9.19
CA LEU A 176 7.92 17.41 9.29
C LEU A 176 7.44 18.52 8.35
N GLY A 177 7.13 18.19 7.10
CA GLY A 177 6.60 19.13 6.12
C GLY A 177 5.29 19.77 6.58
N ILE A 178 4.36 18.99 7.12
CA ILE A 178 3.07 19.49 7.64
C ILE A 178 3.29 20.42 8.84
N VAL A 179 4.12 20.02 9.80
CA VAL A 179 4.42 20.83 11.00
C VAL A 179 5.06 22.15 10.59
N LEU A 180 6.05 22.13 9.71
CA LEU A 180 6.74 23.33 9.25
C LEU A 180 5.86 24.23 8.37
N ALA A 181 4.96 23.65 7.57
CA ALA A 181 4.01 24.42 6.76
C ALA A 181 2.91 25.07 7.62
N SER A 182 2.52 24.43 8.73
CA SER A 182 1.46 24.91 9.63
C SER A 182 1.95 25.94 10.65
N ASN A 183 3.23 25.89 11.03
CA ASN A 183 3.80 26.78 12.03
C ASN A 183 4.41 28.03 11.38
N HIS A 184 4.04 29.20 11.89
CA HIS A 184 4.79 30.44 11.62
C HIS A 184 6.10 30.40 12.40
N LEU A 185 7.15 29.90 11.75
CA LEU A 185 8.49 29.95 12.32
C LEU A 185 9.04 31.37 12.22
N TRP A 186 9.35 31.95 13.37
CA TRP A 186 10.01 33.24 13.44
C TRP A 186 11.51 33.00 13.43
N VAL A 187 12.19 33.46 12.38
CA VAL A 187 13.66 33.46 12.34
C VAL A 187 14.14 34.84 12.74
N ARG A 188 15.09 34.88 13.66
CA ARG A 188 15.77 36.12 14.04
C ARG A 188 16.87 36.39 13.01
N THR A 189 16.66 37.38 12.17
CA THR A 189 17.64 37.90 11.21
C THR A 189 18.42 39.06 11.82
N SER A 190 19.47 39.51 11.15
CA SER A 190 20.20 40.73 11.51
C SER A 190 19.31 41.99 11.52
N SER A 191 18.23 41.98 10.73
CA SER A 191 17.26 43.07 10.57
C SER A 191 16.04 42.99 11.51
N GLY A 192 15.88 41.94 12.31
CA GLY A 192 14.72 41.78 13.22
C GLY A 192 14.17 40.36 13.28
N ARG A 193 12.93 40.20 13.74
CA ARG A 193 12.20 38.92 13.63
C ARG A 193 11.30 38.99 12.42
N SER A 194 11.51 38.09 11.46
CA SER A 194 10.65 37.98 10.29
C SER A 194 9.98 36.61 10.25
N PRO A 195 8.68 36.53 9.93
CA PRO A 195 7.98 35.26 9.84
C PRO A 195 8.46 34.53 8.58
N VAL A 196 9.14 33.40 8.74
CA VAL A 196 9.52 32.52 7.64
C VAL A 196 8.40 31.49 7.48
N ARG A 197 7.65 31.56 6.37
CA ARG A 197 6.89 30.40 5.91
C ARG A 197 7.86 29.49 5.15
N ALA A 198 8.11 28.30 5.70
CA ALA A 198 8.79 27.26 4.96
C ALA A 198 7.85 26.77 3.85
N LEU A 199 7.93 27.38 2.67
CA LEU A 199 7.20 26.93 1.48
C LEU A 199 7.97 25.77 0.86
N PHE A 200 7.63 24.56 1.32
CA PHE A 200 8.02 23.34 0.62
C PHE A 200 7.39 23.34 -0.76
N GLY A 201 8.26 23.34 -1.77
CA GLY A 201 7.84 23.30 -3.16
C GLY A 201 7.22 21.96 -3.53
N PRO A 202 6.58 21.86 -4.71
CA PRO A 202 5.99 20.62 -5.21
C PRO A 202 7.01 19.48 -5.32
N GLY A 203 8.30 19.77 -5.46
CA GLY A 203 9.36 18.77 -5.46
C GLY A 203 9.45 18.01 -4.14
N TYR A 204 9.32 18.70 -3.00
CA TYR A 204 9.39 18.07 -1.68
C TYR A 204 8.21 17.12 -1.42
N TRP A 205 6.99 17.54 -1.76
CA TRP A 205 5.80 16.72 -1.57
C TRP A 205 5.79 15.51 -2.50
N THR A 206 6.17 15.72 -3.76
CA THR A 206 6.34 14.63 -4.75
C THR A 206 7.42 13.64 -4.29
N TRP A 207 8.55 14.15 -3.79
CA TRP A 207 9.61 13.32 -3.21
C TRP A 207 9.07 12.49 -2.05
N THR A 208 8.40 13.10 -1.08
CA THR A 208 7.81 12.42 0.09
C THR A 208 6.81 11.33 -0.29
N ALA A 209 5.87 11.65 -1.20
CA ALA A 209 4.86 10.71 -1.70
C ALA A 209 5.49 9.49 -2.38
N SER A 210 6.62 9.68 -3.07
CA SER A 210 7.34 8.58 -3.73
C SER A 210 7.77 7.47 -2.76
N PHE A 211 8.28 7.83 -1.57
CA PHE A 211 8.71 6.88 -0.54
C PHE A 211 7.54 6.07 0.00
N ILE A 212 6.41 6.73 0.24
CA ILE A 212 5.19 6.10 0.74
C ILE A 212 4.68 5.06 -0.28
N CYS A 213 4.62 5.43 -1.56
CA CYS A 213 4.20 4.52 -2.62
C CYS A 213 5.13 3.31 -2.78
N VAL A 214 6.45 3.50 -2.78
CA VAL A 214 7.41 2.39 -2.89
C VAL A 214 7.40 1.50 -1.65
N ALA A 215 7.29 2.08 -0.45
CA ALA A 215 7.14 1.31 0.78
C ALA A 215 5.85 0.46 0.77
N ALA A 216 4.72 1.02 0.31
CA ALA A 216 3.47 0.29 0.14
C ALA A 216 3.58 -0.82 -0.92
N ALA A 217 4.25 -0.56 -2.05
CA ALA A 217 4.49 -1.57 -3.07
C ALA A 217 5.34 -2.74 -2.54
N LEU A 218 6.42 -2.44 -1.81
CA LEU A 218 7.25 -3.46 -1.15
C LEU A 218 6.46 -4.25 -0.11
N HIS A 219 5.57 -3.58 0.63
CA HIS A 219 4.68 -4.23 1.60
C HIS A 219 3.74 -5.23 0.92
N LEU A 220 3.03 -4.80 -0.12
CA LEU A 220 2.10 -5.64 -0.89
C LEU A 220 2.83 -6.83 -1.53
N ARG A 221 4.01 -6.61 -2.12
CA ARG A 221 4.83 -7.69 -2.70
C ARG A 221 5.27 -8.71 -1.65
N ALA A 222 5.65 -8.26 -0.45
CA ALA A 222 6.03 -9.15 0.64
C ALA A 222 4.84 -9.99 1.14
N ARG A 223 3.64 -9.41 1.26
CA ARG A 223 2.42 -10.15 1.61
C ARG A 223 2.10 -11.23 0.56
N GLY A 224 2.16 -10.88 -0.72
CA GLY A 224 1.92 -11.85 -1.81
C GLY A 224 2.85 -13.07 -1.76
N ARG A 225 4.12 -12.88 -1.40
CA ARG A 225 5.08 -14.00 -1.24
C ARG A 225 4.83 -14.83 0.03
N ALA A 226 4.49 -14.19 1.15
CA ALA A 226 4.18 -14.91 2.39
C ALA A 226 2.97 -15.83 2.21
N SER A 227 1.94 -15.35 1.50
CA SER A 227 0.78 -16.17 1.12
C SER A 227 1.16 -17.35 0.21
N ALA A 228 2.10 -17.15 -0.73
CA ALA A 228 2.58 -18.23 -1.59
C ALA A 228 3.42 -19.28 -0.83
N ALA A 229 4.23 -18.87 0.15
CA ALA A 229 5.04 -19.77 0.96
C ALA A 229 4.21 -20.68 1.87
N LEU A 230 3.11 -20.17 2.44
CA LEU A 230 2.14 -20.97 3.20
C LEU A 230 1.44 -22.03 2.34
N LYS A 231 1.40 -21.83 1.01
CA LYS A 231 0.81 -22.77 0.05
C LYS A 231 1.76 -23.90 -0.36
N ALA A 232 3.07 -23.78 -0.09
CA ALA A 232 4.01 -24.85 -0.42
C ALA A 232 3.60 -26.09 0.41
N PRO A 233 3.15 -27.19 -0.24
CA PRO A 233 2.62 -28.35 0.47
C PRO A 233 3.63 -28.80 1.52
N HIS A 234 3.20 -28.81 2.78
CA HIS A 234 3.93 -29.47 3.86
C HIS A 234 3.87 -30.97 3.62
N GLY A 235 4.67 -31.49 2.70
CA GLY A 235 4.79 -32.93 2.50
C GLY A 235 5.14 -33.34 1.09
N THR A 236 6.43 -33.63 0.88
CA THR A 236 6.90 -34.85 0.20
C THR A 236 8.30 -35.27 0.70
N GLY A 237 8.78 -34.78 1.85
CA GLY A 237 10.13 -35.08 2.35
C GLY A 237 10.24 -36.18 3.40
N ALA A 238 9.13 -36.78 3.85
CA ALA A 238 9.13 -37.71 4.98
C ALA A 238 8.89 -39.19 4.62
N LEU A 239 8.84 -39.55 3.32
CA LEU A 239 8.57 -40.94 2.90
C LEU A 239 9.70 -41.63 2.13
N GLU A 240 10.91 -41.03 2.04
CA GLU A 240 12.04 -41.61 1.30
C GLU A 240 13.21 -42.06 2.19
N SER A 241 12.99 -42.23 3.50
CA SER A 241 13.99 -42.80 4.44
C SER A 241 13.69 -44.25 4.84
N ASN A 242 12.74 -44.93 4.19
CA ASN A 242 12.41 -46.32 4.52
C ASN A 242 12.19 -47.19 3.27
N ARG A 243 13.17 -47.15 2.35
CA ARG A 243 13.38 -48.20 1.37
C ARG A 243 14.86 -48.61 1.36
N VAL A 244 15.08 -49.71 2.06
CA VAL A 244 16.14 -50.73 1.94
C VAL A 244 17.55 -50.33 2.37
#